data_AF-A0A3S9TR28-F1
#
_entry.id   AF-A0A3S9TR28-F1
#
_cell.length_a   1.000
_cell.length_b   1.000
_cell.length_c   1.000
_cell.angle_alpha   90.00
_cell.angle_beta   90.00
_cell.angle_gamma   90.00
#
_symmetry.space_group_name_H-M   'P 1'
#
loop_
_entity.id
_entity.type
_entity.pdbx_description
1 polymer ?
#
loop_
_entity_poly.entity_id
_entity_poly.type
_entity_poly.pdbx_seq_one_letter_code
_entity_poly.pdbx_strand_id
1 'polypeptide(L)'
;MMDYSQLNQQKNELLNSDKPPRAREAAKRLGVSEAEYVALSCGDTSVMLDKDAFVSILQALQRAGEVMALTRNDAVVLEHHGVYRNPVIKHSHVIFTDPDMDLRLKVTAWKYGFAVDENGRRSLQFFDVYGQAAHKIYMTDASDQTVYDALVAEYRTEDGFEQMSVRTKPSSEPSVMPKVETEAIQKDWQALENAHHVNALLKAYGLTRPQAYRHLGDSAMALQKDALKSLLEQAAEESWPLLMFVPNGSATQIHNGTVHKLMEMGPWFNVLDPKFNMHANLEQVTEAWLVYKQTDVKPVASLELFDADDKAVMMVYLHTEARSPQMTKRWESFLKSLKLEEVAV
;
A
#
# COMPACT_ATOMS: atom_id res chain seq x y z
N MET A 1 4.57 -32.00 0.72
CA MET A 1 5.57 -31.04 0.21
C MET A 1 5.32 -30.91 -1.27
N MET A 2 5.12 -29.70 -1.79
CA MET A 2 5.03 -29.49 -3.23
C MET A 2 6.38 -29.85 -3.87
N ASP A 3 6.36 -30.50 -5.02
CA ASP A 3 7.57 -30.86 -5.75
C ASP A 3 8.18 -29.62 -6.40
N TYR A 4 9.35 -29.20 -5.93
CA TYR A 4 10.09 -28.03 -6.46
C TYR A 4 10.32 -28.15 -7.97
N SER A 5 10.63 -29.35 -8.47
CA SER A 5 10.88 -29.58 -9.90
C SER A 5 9.61 -29.31 -10.72
N GLN A 6 8.47 -29.79 -10.25
CA GLN A 6 7.17 -29.56 -10.88
C GLN A 6 6.79 -28.08 -10.88
N LEU A 7 6.94 -27.38 -9.74
CA LEU A 7 6.65 -25.95 -9.64
C LEU A 7 7.53 -25.12 -10.57
N ASN A 8 8.82 -25.47 -10.68
CA ASN A 8 9.74 -24.77 -11.56
C ASN A 8 9.40 -24.99 -13.04
N GLN A 9 8.99 -26.21 -13.42
CA GLN A 9 8.47 -26.47 -14.76
C GLN A 9 7.23 -25.62 -15.05
N GLN A 10 6.24 -25.60 -14.15
CA GLN A 10 5.02 -24.80 -14.32
C GLN A 10 5.31 -23.29 -14.41
N LYS A 11 6.28 -22.80 -13.63
CA LYS A 11 6.76 -21.41 -13.74
C LYS A 11 7.30 -21.12 -15.12
N ASN A 12 8.16 -21.98 -15.66
CA ASN A 12 8.75 -21.83 -16.99
C ASN A 12 7.68 -21.86 -18.09
N GLU A 13 6.66 -22.71 -17.96
CA GLU A 13 5.51 -22.73 -18.89
C GLU A 13 4.74 -21.40 -18.87
N LEU A 14 4.50 -20.82 -17.69
CA LEU A 14 3.85 -19.50 -17.59
C LEU A 14 4.69 -18.38 -18.20
N LEU A 15 6.01 -18.38 -17.96
CA LEU A 15 6.93 -17.38 -18.50
C LEU A 15 7.04 -17.42 -20.01
N ASN A 16 6.91 -18.61 -20.62
CA ASN A 16 6.98 -18.82 -22.07
C ASN A 16 5.63 -18.70 -22.79
N SER A 17 4.54 -18.38 -22.07
CA SER A 17 3.23 -18.19 -22.69
C SER A 17 3.17 -16.90 -23.51
N ASP A 18 2.23 -16.80 -24.47
CA ASP A 18 2.08 -15.61 -25.33
C ASP A 18 1.86 -14.30 -24.57
N LYS A 19 1.25 -14.39 -23.38
CA LYS A 19 1.00 -13.28 -22.46
C LYS A 19 1.35 -13.71 -21.04
N PRO A 20 2.64 -13.66 -20.66
CA PRO A 20 3.07 -14.07 -19.34
C PRO A 20 2.35 -13.26 -18.25
N PRO A 21 1.73 -13.92 -17.26
CA PRO A 21 1.08 -13.23 -16.17
C PRO A 21 2.11 -12.49 -15.30
N ARG A 22 1.68 -11.42 -14.63
CA ARG A 22 2.50 -10.79 -13.57
C ARG A 22 2.77 -11.80 -12.45
N ALA A 23 3.91 -11.69 -11.77
CA ALA A 23 4.35 -12.63 -10.73
C ALA A 23 3.28 -12.98 -9.69
N ARG A 24 2.48 -12.00 -9.22
CA ARG A 24 1.35 -12.24 -8.29
C ARG A 24 0.29 -13.17 -8.85
N GLU A 25 -0.10 -12.96 -10.11
CA GLU A 25 -1.12 -13.79 -10.77
C GLU A 25 -0.55 -15.16 -11.15
N ALA A 26 0.74 -15.22 -11.50
CA ALA A 26 1.45 -16.48 -11.70
C ALA A 26 1.48 -17.32 -10.41
N ALA A 27 1.86 -16.71 -9.28
CA ALA A 27 1.90 -17.35 -7.97
C ALA A 27 0.53 -17.94 -7.58
N LYS A 28 -0.55 -17.18 -7.77
CA LYS A 28 -1.92 -17.66 -7.56
C LYS A 28 -2.26 -18.89 -8.42
N ARG A 29 -1.87 -18.90 -9.69
CA ARG A 29 -2.10 -20.06 -10.59
C ARG A 29 -1.34 -21.31 -10.15
N LEU A 30 -0.16 -21.14 -9.56
CA LEU A 30 0.65 -22.23 -9.01
C LEU A 30 0.21 -22.66 -7.61
N GLY A 31 -0.71 -21.93 -6.97
CA GLY A 31 -1.14 -22.21 -5.60
C GLY A 31 -0.07 -21.92 -4.55
N VAL A 32 0.88 -21.04 -4.85
CA VAL A 32 1.98 -20.63 -3.94
C VAL A 32 1.91 -19.13 -3.63
N SER A 33 2.61 -18.68 -2.59
CA SER A 33 2.79 -17.26 -2.31
C SER A 33 3.68 -16.57 -3.35
N GLU A 34 3.64 -15.24 -3.42
CA GLU A 34 4.48 -14.48 -4.36
C GLU A 34 5.97 -14.60 -4.00
N ALA A 35 6.29 -14.69 -2.70
CA ALA A 35 7.66 -14.94 -2.23
C ALA A 35 8.17 -16.32 -2.70
N GLU A 36 7.36 -17.37 -2.54
CA GLU A 36 7.69 -18.72 -3.03
C GLU A 36 7.88 -18.73 -4.55
N TYR A 37 7.01 -18.04 -5.29
CA TYR A 37 7.15 -17.90 -6.74
C TYR A 37 8.48 -17.25 -7.13
N VAL A 38 8.92 -16.19 -6.44
CA VAL A 38 10.23 -15.56 -6.69
C VAL A 38 11.38 -16.49 -6.32
N ALA A 39 11.25 -17.22 -5.21
CA ALA A 39 12.26 -18.17 -4.73
C ALA A 39 12.48 -19.38 -5.65
N LEU A 40 11.50 -19.72 -6.50
CA LEU A 40 11.69 -20.75 -7.53
C LEU A 40 12.84 -20.42 -8.50
N SER A 41 13.20 -19.15 -8.65
CA SER A 41 14.33 -18.70 -9.49
C SER A 41 15.62 -18.43 -8.72
N CYS A 42 15.69 -18.81 -7.44
CA CYS A 42 16.90 -18.61 -6.65
C CYS A 42 18.08 -19.39 -7.26
N GLY A 43 19.19 -18.68 -7.50
CA GLY A 43 20.38 -19.24 -8.15
C GLY A 43 20.42 -19.06 -9.68
N ASP A 44 19.37 -18.50 -10.27
CA ASP A 44 19.31 -18.12 -11.69
C ASP A 44 19.05 -16.61 -11.81
N THR A 45 17.78 -16.20 -11.78
CA THR A 45 17.37 -14.78 -11.91
C THR A 45 17.04 -14.11 -10.58
N SER A 46 17.06 -14.84 -9.47
CA SER A 46 16.90 -14.27 -8.14
C SER A 46 17.94 -14.77 -7.12
N VAL A 47 18.18 -13.95 -6.10
CA VAL A 47 19.09 -14.23 -4.98
C VAL A 47 18.37 -13.85 -3.70
N MET A 48 18.31 -14.77 -2.73
CA MET A 48 17.73 -14.47 -1.42
C MET A 48 18.68 -13.57 -0.63
N LEU A 49 18.10 -12.61 0.09
CA LEU A 49 18.83 -11.62 0.90
C LEU A 49 18.63 -11.91 2.39
N ASP A 50 19.65 -11.62 3.19
CA ASP A 50 19.60 -11.76 4.64
C ASP A 50 18.53 -10.84 5.23
N LYS A 51 17.55 -11.45 5.91
CA LYS A 51 16.46 -10.76 6.58
C LYS A 51 16.93 -9.75 7.63
N ASP A 52 18.07 -10.02 8.27
CA ASP A 52 18.60 -9.17 9.34
C ASP A 52 19.29 -7.92 8.75
N ALA A 53 19.58 -7.94 7.45
CA ALA A 53 20.17 -6.82 6.71
C ALA A 53 19.16 -5.87 6.06
N PHE A 54 17.84 -6.12 6.11
CA PHE A 54 16.85 -5.30 5.38
C PHE A 54 16.90 -3.82 5.74
N VAL A 55 17.12 -3.48 7.02
CA VAL A 55 17.28 -2.08 7.44
C VAL A 55 18.54 -1.47 6.83
N SER A 56 19.67 -2.18 6.86
CA SER A 56 20.93 -1.74 6.25
C SER A 56 20.80 -1.54 4.74
N ILE A 57 20.11 -2.45 4.05
CA ILE A 57 19.80 -2.32 2.62
C ILE A 57 19.01 -1.04 2.34
N LEU A 58 17.92 -0.80 3.08
CA LEU A 58 17.10 0.40 2.93
C LEU A 58 17.88 1.70 3.20
N GLN A 59 18.83 1.68 4.14
CA GLN A 59 19.70 2.82 4.41
C GLN A 59 20.71 3.08 3.28
N ALA A 60 21.28 2.01 2.74
CA ALA A 60 22.27 2.10 1.68
C ALA A 60 21.69 2.53 0.32
N LEU A 61 20.37 2.35 0.11
CA LEU A 61 19.68 2.72 -1.13
C LEU A 61 19.72 4.20 -1.47
N GLN A 62 19.98 5.09 -0.51
CA GLN A 62 20.22 6.50 -0.83
C GLN A 62 21.36 6.66 -1.85
N ARG A 63 22.35 5.78 -1.83
CA ARG A 63 23.50 5.79 -2.76
C ARG A 63 23.10 5.40 -4.19
N ALA A 64 22.03 4.62 -4.35
CA ALA A 64 21.54 4.17 -5.65
C ALA A 64 20.95 5.32 -6.48
N GLY A 65 20.74 6.50 -5.90
CA GLY A 65 20.12 7.61 -6.60
C GLY A 65 18.62 7.39 -6.80
N GLU A 66 18.11 7.79 -7.97
CA GLU A 66 16.68 7.65 -8.29
C GLU A 66 16.34 6.19 -8.59
N VAL A 67 15.32 5.67 -7.94
CA VAL A 67 14.74 4.33 -8.12
C VAL A 67 13.22 4.44 -8.22
N MET A 68 12.53 3.35 -8.58
CA MET A 68 11.07 3.27 -8.49
C MET A 68 10.64 2.41 -7.30
N ALA A 69 9.88 3.00 -6.39
CA ALA A 69 9.26 2.36 -5.24
C ALA A 69 7.84 1.90 -5.56
N LEU A 70 7.53 0.62 -5.30
CA LEU A 70 6.22 0.04 -5.52
C LEU A 70 5.67 -0.57 -4.23
N THR A 71 4.49 -0.08 -3.83
CA THR A 71 3.68 -0.65 -2.76
C THR A 71 2.26 -0.80 -3.25
N ARG A 72 1.63 -1.91 -2.87
CA ARG A 72 0.27 -2.21 -3.28
C ARG A 72 -0.49 -3.00 -2.23
N ASN A 73 -1.81 -2.90 -2.31
CA ASN A 73 -2.73 -3.92 -1.81
C ASN A 73 -3.44 -4.59 -3.00
N ASP A 74 -4.57 -5.24 -2.73
CA ASP A 74 -5.27 -6.00 -3.76
C ASP A 74 -5.93 -5.10 -4.81
N ALA A 75 -6.41 -3.93 -4.38
CA ALA A 75 -7.16 -2.97 -5.19
C ALA A 75 -6.28 -1.87 -5.81
N VAL A 76 -5.23 -1.41 -5.13
CA VAL A 76 -4.42 -0.27 -5.55
C VAL A 76 -2.93 -0.59 -5.58
N VAL A 77 -2.26 -0.15 -6.65
CA VAL A 77 -0.80 -0.09 -6.78
C VAL A 77 -0.36 1.37 -6.84
N LEU A 78 0.63 1.74 -6.02
CA LEU A 78 1.38 2.99 -6.17
C LEU A 78 2.79 2.69 -6.65
N GLU A 79 3.25 3.46 -7.63
CA GLU A 79 4.62 3.48 -8.11
C GLU A 79 5.15 4.92 -8.04
N HIS A 80 6.27 5.14 -7.37
CA HIS A 80 6.86 6.47 -7.22
C HIS A 80 8.34 6.45 -7.60
N HIS A 81 8.78 7.41 -8.42
CA HIS A 81 10.19 7.62 -8.73
C HIS A 81 10.78 8.62 -7.74
N GLY A 82 11.92 8.28 -7.14
CA GLY A 82 12.56 9.16 -6.17
C GLY A 82 13.78 8.51 -5.51
N VAL A 83 14.27 9.14 -4.44
CA VAL A 83 15.48 8.72 -3.73
C VAL A 83 15.15 8.39 -2.28
N TYR A 84 15.67 7.27 -1.78
CA TYR A 84 15.50 6.83 -0.38
C TYR A 84 16.37 7.66 0.58
N ARG A 85 16.09 8.97 0.72
CA ARG A 85 16.90 9.91 1.51
C ARG A 85 16.59 9.84 3.00
N ASN A 86 17.63 9.95 3.82
CA ASN A 86 17.54 10.27 5.25
C ASN A 86 16.52 9.39 6.02
N PRO A 87 16.63 8.05 5.96
CA PRO A 87 15.72 7.17 6.68
C PRO A 87 15.75 7.45 8.18
N VAL A 88 14.56 7.58 8.77
CA VAL A 88 14.37 7.63 10.22
C VAL A 88 13.91 6.27 10.71
N ILE A 89 14.69 5.65 11.59
CA ILE A 89 14.32 4.37 12.21
C ILE A 89 13.63 4.66 13.53
N LYS A 90 12.35 4.27 13.65
CA LYS A 90 11.55 4.47 14.86
C LYS A 90 10.75 3.23 15.20
N HIS A 91 11.00 2.66 16.38
CA HIS A 91 10.43 1.39 16.82
C HIS A 91 10.65 0.27 15.79
N SER A 92 9.56 -0.16 15.14
CA SER A 92 9.52 -1.23 14.14
C SER A 92 9.49 -0.72 12.70
N HIS A 93 9.63 0.59 12.48
CA HIS A 93 9.47 1.21 11.17
C HIS A 93 10.75 1.89 10.68
N VAL A 94 11.00 1.77 9.38
CA VAL A 94 11.87 2.67 8.61
C VAL A 94 10.96 3.68 7.91
N ILE A 95 11.24 4.96 8.12
CA ILE A 95 10.38 6.07 7.70
C ILE A 95 11.16 6.97 6.74
N PHE A 96 10.55 7.26 5.60
CA PHE A 96 11.00 8.25 4.63
C PHE A 96 9.90 9.30 4.49
N THR A 97 10.25 10.59 4.45
CA THR A 97 9.30 11.72 4.45
C THR A 97 9.58 12.73 3.36
N ASP A 98 10.36 12.34 2.35
CA ASP A 98 10.59 13.18 1.18
C ASP A 98 9.33 13.17 0.30
N PRO A 99 8.88 14.29 -0.28
CA PRO A 99 7.71 14.28 -1.18
C PRO A 99 7.85 13.28 -2.33
N ASP A 100 9.07 13.08 -2.85
CA ASP A 100 9.33 12.11 -3.91
C ASP A 100 9.43 10.65 -3.38
N MET A 101 9.43 10.45 -2.06
CA MET A 101 9.57 9.14 -1.42
C MET A 101 9.04 9.16 0.03
N ASP A 102 7.71 9.15 0.20
CA ASP A 102 7.06 9.13 1.51
C ASP A 102 6.55 7.71 1.86
N LEU A 103 7.22 7.07 2.82
CA LEU A 103 7.07 5.66 3.14
C LEU A 103 7.04 5.42 4.66
N ARG A 104 6.19 4.50 5.09
CA ARG A 104 6.22 3.89 6.44
C ARG A 104 6.38 2.39 6.27
N LEU A 105 7.60 1.88 6.45
CA LEU A 105 7.94 0.48 6.20
C LEU A 105 8.07 -0.26 7.53
N LYS A 106 7.15 -1.18 7.83
CA LYS A 106 7.19 -1.99 9.05
C LYS A 106 8.09 -3.20 8.85
N VAL A 107 9.40 -2.96 8.75
CA VAL A 107 10.40 -3.98 8.38
C VAL A 107 10.38 -5.18 9.32
N THR A 108 9.96 -5.03 10.59
CA THR A 108 9.82 -6.16 11.51
C THR A 108 8.71 -7.16 11.15
N ALA A 109 7.81 -6.80 10.23
CA ALA A 109 6.82 -7.71 9.66
C ALA A 109 7.33 -8.45 8.41
N TRP A 110 8.49 -8.07 7.88
CA TRP A 110 9.06 -8.64 6.68
C TRP A 110 9.84 -9.90 7.05
N LYS A 111 9.76 -10.92 6.20
CA LYS A 111 10.36 -12.23 6.44
C LYS A 111 11.30 -12.68 5.32
N TYR A 112 10.98 -12.32 4.07
CA TYR A 112 11.76 -12.71 2.90
C TYR A 112 12.12 -11.49 2.07
N GLY A 113 13.28 -11.54 1.44
CA GLY A 113 13.83 -10.48 0.61
C GLY A 113 14.62 -11.10 -0.51
N PHE A 114 14.45 -10.57 -1.72
CA PHE A 114 15.10 -11.10 -2.91
C PHE A 114 15.64 -9.94 -3.75
N ALA A 115 16.86 -10.12 -4.24
CA ALA A 115 17.35 -9.40 -5.40
C ALA A 115 16.94 -10.18 -6.64
N VAL A 116 16.35 -9.51 -7.63
CA VAL A 116 15.78 -10.13 -8.82
C VAL A 116 16.28 -9.38 -10.06
N ASP A 117 16.79 -10.12 -11.05
CA ASP A 117 17.18 -9.62 -12.36
C ASP A 117 16.35 -10.32 -13.45
N GLU A 118 15.27 -9.67 -13.88
CA GLU A 118 14.43 -10.16 -14.97
C GLU A 118 14.84 -9.49 -16.29
N ASN A 119 15.81 -10.09 -16.98
CA ASN A 119 16.32 -9.59 -18.28
C ASN A 119 16.82 -8.14 -18.22
N GLY A 120 17.62 -7.81 -17.20
CA GLY A 120 18.15 -6.46 -16.96
C GLY A 120 17.23 -5.58 -16.11
N ARG A 121 15.98 -6.00 -15.87
CA ARG A 121 15.08 -5.30 -14.94
C ARG A 121 15.39 -5.73 -13.50
N ARG A 122 16.32 -5.01 -12.88
CA ARG A 122 16.81 -5.26 -11.51
C ARG A 122 15.87 -4.71 -10.45
N SER A 123 15.62 -5.49 -9.40
CA SER A 123 14.79 -5.07 -8.28
C SER A 123 15.14 -5.74 -6.95
N LEU A 124 14.86 -5.04 -5.85
CA LEU A 124 14.82 -5.60 -4.50
C LEU A 124 13.36 -5.77 -4.10
N GLN A 125 12.96 -6.99 -3.73
CA GLN A 125 11.57 -7.34 -3.45
C GLN A 125 11.45 -7.95 -2.05
N PHE A 126 10.61 -7.35 -1.21
CA PHE A 126 10.42 -7.74 0.18
C PHE A 126 9.02 -8.28 0.42
N PHE A 127 8.92 -9.31 1.26
CA PHE A 127 7.69 -10.05 1.52
C PHE A 127 7.50 -10.32 3.01
N ASP A 128 6.25 -10.40 3.44
CA ASP A 128 5.90 -10.72 4.82
C ASP A 128 6.00 -12.23 5.14
N VAL A 129 5.64 -12.60 6.37
CA VAL A 129 5.66 -13.99 6.85
C VAL A 129 4.72 -14.94 6.10
N TYR A 130 3.73 -14.41 5.38
CA TYR A 130 2.79 -15.16 4.55
C TYR A 130 3.20 -15.16 3.07
N GLY A 131 4.38 -14.61 2.75
CA GLY A 131 4.88 -14.50 1.38
C GLY A 131 4.12 -13.49 0.52
N GLN A 132 3.38 -12.55 1.14
CA GLN A 132 2.72 -11.45 0.44
C GLN A 132 3.72 -10.30 0.21
N ALA A 133 3.68 -9.67 -0.96
CA ALA A 133 4.57 -8.56 -1.29
C ALA A 133 4.34 -7.38 -0.34
N ALA A 134 5.38 -7.02 0.42
CA ALA A 134 5.38 -5.87 1.31
C ALA A 134 5.80 -4.61 0.57
N HIS A 135 6.91 -4.65 -0.16
CA HIS A 135 7.47 -3.50 -0.87
C HIS A 135 8.44 -3.96 -1.96
N LYS A 136 8.50 -3.25 -3.10
CA LYS A 136 9.47 -3.52 -4.16
C LYS A 136 10.16 -2.24 -4.59
N ILE A 137 11.42 -2.38 -4.97
CA ILE A 137 12.30 -1.27 -5.36
C ILE A 137 12.95 -1.67 -6.67
N TYR A 138 12.61 -0.97 -7.74
CA TYR A 138 13.16 -1.22 -9.07
C TYR A 138 14.25 -0.21 -9.36
N MET A 139 15.37 -0.72 -9.85
CA MET A 139 16.40 0.13 -10.44
C MET A 139 15.84 0.73 -11.74
N THR A 140 16.18 1.99 -12.00
CA THR A 140 15.86 2.73 -13.22
C THR A 140 17.14 3.02 -13.98
N ASP A 141 17.02 3.60 -15.18
CA ASP A 141 18.18 4.07 -15.97
C ASP A 141 18.97 5.17 -15.24
N ALA A 142 18.34 5.88 -14.30
CA ALA A 142 18.97 6.90 -13.48
C ALA A 142 19.62 6.36 -12.19
N SER A 143 19.42 5.06 -11.89
CA SER A 143 20.01 4.46 -10.70
C SER A 143 21.49 4.12 -10.89
N ASP A 144 22.26 4.24 -9.81
CA ASP A 144 23.59 3.65 -9.73
C ASP A 144 23.48 2.13 -9.55
N GLN A 145 23.65 1.41 -10.66
CA GLN A 145 23.57 -0.05 -10.71
C GLN A 145 24.66 -0.74 -9.87
N THR A 146 25.80 -0.07 -9.61
CA THR A 146 26.88 -0.64 -8.80
C THR A 146 26.49 -0.78 -7.33
N VAL A 147 25.56 0.06 -6.86
CA VAL A 147 25.00 -0.04 -5.51
C VAL A 147 24.16 -1.29 -5.37
N TYR A 148 23.36 -1.63 -6.39
CA TYR A 148 22.62 -2.89 -6.41
C TYR A 148 23.57 -4.08 -6.34
N ASP A 149 24.58 -4.12 -7.21
CA ASP A 149 25.55 -5.23 -7.24
C ASP A 149 26.26 -5.39 -5.89
N ALA A 150 26.66 -4.28 -5.25
CA ALA A 150 27.29 -4.32 -3.94
C ALA A 150 26.36 -4.84 -2.84
N LEU A 151 25.08 -4.40 -2.83
CA LEU A 151 24.09 -4.88 -1.87
C LEU A 151 23.83 -6.38 -2.02
N VAL A 152 23.72 -6.88 -3.26
CA VAL A 152 23.53 -8.31 -3.51
C VAL A 152 24.76 -9.09 -3.08
N ALA A 153 25.97 -8.63 -3.41
CA ALA A 153 27.20 -9.31 -3.01
C ALA A 153 27.37 -9.38 -1.49
N GLU A 154 27.01 -8.31 -0.78
CA GLU A 154 27.17 -8.21 0.68
C GLU A 154 26.11 -9.00 1.45
N TYR A 155 24.84 -8.95 1.02
CA TYR A 155 23.71 -9.45 1.81
C TYR A 155 23.04 -10.70 1.25
N ARG A 156 23.60 -11.34 0.21
CA ARG A 156 23.08 -12.63 -0.28
C ARG A 156 23.19 -13.73 0.77
N THR A 157 22.26 -14.67 0.71
CA THR A 157 22.35 -15.96 1.42
C THR A 157 22.48 -17.11 0.41
N GLU A 158 22.78 -18.31 0.91
CA GLU A 158 22.71 -19.56 0.13
C GLU A 158 21.30 -20.19 0.17
N ASP A 159 20.36 -19.55 0.87
CA ASP A 159 18.99 -20.02 0.99
C ASP A 159 18.19 -19.79 -0.31
N GLY A 160 17.18 -20.63 -0.51
CA GLY A 160 16.24 -20.57 -1.62
C GLY A 160 14.87 -21.11 -1.23
N PHE A 161 14.14 -21.64 -2.22
CA PHE A 161 12.78 -22.14 -2.02
C PHE A 161 12.66 -23.21 -0.92
N GLU A 162 13.58 -24.18 -0.88
CA GLU A 162 13.51 -25.33 0.02
C GLU A 162 13.66 -24.95 1.51
N GLN A 163 14.32 -23.82 1.79
CA GLN A 163 14.54 -23.30 3.14
C GLN A 163 13.39 -22.40 3.62
N MET A 164 12.42 -22.08 2.75
CA MET A 164 11.29 -21.22 3.11
C MET A 164 10.26 -21.96 3.95
N SER A 165 9.81 -21.29 5.02
CA SER A 165 8.66 -21.72 5.83
C SER A 165 7.56 -20.66 5.81
N VAL A 166 6.88 -20.54 4.67
CA VAL A 166 5.77 -19.59 4.51
C VAL A 166 4.60 -20.03 5.37
N ARG A 167 4.05 -19.10 6.16
CA ARG A 167 2.88 -19.38 6.98
C ARG A 167 1.62 -19.28 6.15
N THR A 168 0.65 -20.12 6.44
CA THR A 168 -0.71 -19.92 5.94
C THR A 168 -1.31 -18.68 6.59
N LYS A 169 -1.76 -17.73 5.76
CA LYS A 169 -2.50 -16.57 6.26
C LYS A 169 -3.83 -17.07 6.84
N PRO A 170 -4.18 -16.71 8.09
CA PRO A 170 -5.50 -17.03 8.62
C PRO A 170 -6.57 -16.48 7.68
N SER A 171 -7.59 -17.28 7.37
CA SER A 171 -8.76 -16.78 6.65
C SER A 171 -9.35 -15.61 7.45
N SER A 172 -9.66 -14.50 6.78
CA SER A 172 -10.55 -13.50 7.37
C SER A 172 -11.91 -14.17 7.51
N GLU A 173 -12.32 -14.48 8.74
CA GLU A 173 -13.74 -14.68 8.97
C GLU A 173 -14.43 -13.32 8.80
N PRO A 174 -15.66 -13.28 8.24
CA PRO A 174 -16.43 -12.05 8.18
C PRO A 174 -16.47 -11.43 9.57
N SER A 175 -16.03 -10.18 9.69
CA SER A 175 -15.99 -9.55 11.00
C SER A 175 -17.41 -9.40 11.52
N VAL A 176 -17.77 -10.18 12.54
CA VAL A 176 -19.04 -10.02 13.24
C VAL A 176 -18.95 -8.74 14.04
N MET A 177 -19.80 -7.77 13.72
CA MET A 177 -19.84 -6.50 14.43
C MET A 177 -20.23 -6.74 15.90
N PRO A 178 -19.36 -6.42 16.88
CA PRO A 178 -19.72 -6.51 18.29
C PRO A 178 -20.82 -5.49 18.63
N LYS A 179 -21.64 -5.81 19.63
CA LYS A 179 -22.55 -4.82 20.22
C LYS A 179 -21.73 -3.80 21.00
N VAL A 180 -21.82 -2.54 20.61
CA VAL A 180 -21.15 -1.42 21.26
C VAL A 180 -22.16 -0.34 21.61
N GLU A 181 -21.89 0.42 22.67
CA GLU A 181 -22.68 1.61 22.99
C GLU A 181 -22.25 2.77 22.08
N THR A 182 -23.13 3.15 21.15
CA THR A 182 -22.88 4.20 20.15
C THR A 182 -22.42 5.52 20.78
N GLU A 183 -23.03 5.94 21.88
CA GLU A 183 -22.66 7.18 22.57
C GLU A 183 -21.23 7.14 23.14
N ALA A 184 -20.79 5.97 23.63
CA ALA A 184 -19.46 5.79 24.19
C ALA A 184 -18.37 5.93 23.12
N ILE A 185 -18.52 5.24 21.99
CA ILE A 185 -17.56 5.32 20.89
C ILE A 185 -17.54 6.72 20.25
N GLN A 186 -18.69 7.39 20.12
CA GLN A 186 -18.73 8.77 19.64
C GLN A 186 -17.97 9.70 20.57
N LYS A 187 -18.19 9.59 21.89
CA LYS A 187 -17.47 10.39 22.88
C LYS A 187 -15.97 10.16 22.82
N ASP A 188 -15.53 8.90 22.78
CA ASP A 188 -14.10 8.57 22.73
C ASP A 188 -13.46 9.01 21.41
N TRP A 189 -14.21 8.95 20.30
CA TRP A 189 -13.76 9.47 19.00
C TRP A 189 -13.55 10.99 19.05
N GLN A 190 -14.47 11.74 19.67
CA GLN A 190 -14.32 13.20 19.83
C GLN A 190 -13.17 13.58 20.77
N ALA A 191 -12.78 12.69 21.67
CA ALA A 191 -11.67 12.91 22.59
C ALA A 191 -10.29 12.61 21.98
N LEU A 192 -10.22 12.18 20.71
CA LEU A 192 -8.94 11.92 20.04
C LEU A 192 -8.18 13.23 19.78
N GLU A 193 -6.95 13.32 20.27
CA GLU A 193 -6.04 14.44 19.96
C GLU A 193 -5.06 14.09 18.83
N ASN A 194 -5.01 12.82 18.41
CA ASN A 194 -4.06 12.34 17.41
C ASN A 194 -4.68 11.26 16.53
N ALA A 195 -4.65 11.47 15.21
CA ALA A 195 -5.17 10.51 14.22
C ALA A 195 -4.47 9.13 14.29
N HIS A 196 -3.23 9.05 14.79
CA HIS A 196 -2.53 7.79 15.01
C HIS A 196 -3.13 6.94 16.13
N HIS A 197 -3.96 7.51 17.01
CA HIS A 197 -4.62 6.78 18.10
C HIS A 197 -5.93 6.10 17.66
N VAL A 198 -6.45 6.38 16.45
CA VAL A 198 -7.67 5.75 15.91
C VAL A 198 -7.58 4.22 15.97
N ASN A 199 -6.46 3.64 15.54
CA ASN A 199 -6.32 2.18 15.52
C ASN A 199 -6.34 1.57 16.93
N ALA A 200 -5.79 2.27 17.93
CA ALA A 200 -5.81 1.82 19.33
C ALA A 200 -7.22 1.89 19.91
N LEU A 201 -7.95 2.98 19.62
CA LEU A 201 -9.35 3.15 20.01
C LEU A 201 -10.22 2.02 19.45
N LEU A 202 -10.20 1.80 18.13
CA LEU A 202 -11.07 0.79 17.51
C LEU A 202 -10.76 -0.62 17.98
N LYS A 203 -9.48 -0.92 18.26
CA LYS A 203 -9.06 -2.19 18.86
C LYS A 203 -9.68 -2.41 20.25
N ALA A 204 -9.82 -1.36 21.06
CA ALA A 204 -10.45 -1.45 22.39
C ALA A 204 -11.94 -1.83 22.31
N TYR A 205 -12.62 -1.41 21.23
CA TYR A 205 -14.01 -1.77 20.95
C TYR A 205 -14.16 -3.07 20.15
N GLY A 206 -13.08 -3.65 19.65
CA GLY A 206 -13.12 -4.83 18.78
C GLY A 206 -13.74 -4.57 17.40
N LEU A 207 -13.75 -3.31 16.94
CA LEU A 207 -14.38 -2.90 15.68
C LEU A 207 -13.35 -2.73 14.56
N THR A 208 -13.76 -3.05 13.34
CA THR A 208 -13.09 -2.55 12.13
C THR A 208 -13.40 -1.07 11.91
N ARG A 209 -12.69 -0.42 10.98
CA ARG A 209 -12.95 0.98 10.61
C ARG A 209 -14.36 1.17 10.04
N PRO A 210 -14.78 0.44 8.98
CA PRO A 210 -16.14 0.55 8.45
C PRO A 210 -17.21 0.27 9.50
N GLN A 211 -16.99 -0.71 10.39
CA GLN A 211 -17.93 -1.00 11.47
C GLN A 211 -18.07 0.18 12.42
N ALA A 212 -16.94 0.75 12.87
CA ALA A 212 -16.97 1.91 13.75
C ALA A 212 -17.65 3.12 13.10
N TYR A 213 -17.41 3.38 11.82
CA TYR A 213 -17.93 4.54 11.11
C TYR A 213 -19.46 4.60 11.09
N ARG A 214 -20.13 3.44 11.06
CA ARG A 214 -21.60 3.35 11.18
C ARG A 214 -22.14 3.89 12.51
N HIS A 215 -21.31 3.99 13.55
CA HIS A 215 -21.66 4.53 14.86
C HIS A 215 -21.28 6.00 15.04
N LEU A 216 -20.51 6.61 14.14
CA LEU A 216 -19.89 7.92 14.38
C LEU A 216 -20.78 9.14 14.08
N GLY A 217 -21.99 8.93 13.53
CA GLY A 217 -22.90 10.02 13.18
C GLY A 217 -22.22 11.03 12.23
N ASP A 218 -22.28 12.32 12.57
CA ASP A 218 -21.70 13.40 11.73
C ASP A 218 -20.18 13.29 11.49
N SER A 219 -19.47 12.47 12.27
CA SER A 219 -18.03 12.27 12.09
C SER A 219 -17.66 11.24 11.01
N ALA A 220 -18.63 10.49 10.49
CA ALA A 220 -18.42 9.64 9.33
C ALA A 220 -19.67 9.55 8.43
N MET A 221 -19.47 9.67 7.12
CA MET A 221 -20.54 9.66 6.13
C MET A 221 -20.18 8.71 5.00
N ALA A 222 -21.07 7.75 4.71
CA ALA A 222 -20.91 6.87 3.56
C ALA A 222 -20.99 7.67 2.26
N LEU A 223 -20.09 7.38 1.33
CA LEU A 223 -19.98 8.00 0.02
C LEU A 223 -20.25 6.97 -1.09
N GLN A 224 -20.47 7.49 -2.29
CA GLN A 224 -20.55 6.67 -3.50
C GLN A 224 -19.25 5.89 -3.74
N LYS A 225 -19.34 4.69 -4.31
CA LYS A 225 -18.15 3.83 -4.54
C LYS A 225 -17.13 4.43 -5.50
N ASP A 226 -17.58 5.28 -6.42
CA ASP A 226 -16.75 6.01 -7.38
C ASP A 226 -16.17 7.32 -6.82
N ALA A 227 -16.34 7.61 -5.52
CA ALA A 227 -15.86 8.83 -4.89
C ALA A 227 -14.36 9.11 -5.12
N LEU A 228 -13.51 8.07 -5.23
CA LEU A 228 -12.10 8.24 -5.57
C LEU A 228 -11.91 8.83 -6.96
N LYS A 229 -12.64 8.33 -7.96
CA LYS A 229 -12.56 8.81 -9.34
C LYS A 229 -12.95 10.29 -9.38
N SER A 230 -14.13 10.64 -8.86
CA SER A 230 -14.60 12.03 -8.86
C SER A 230 -13.62 12.95 -8.12
N LEU A 231 -13.06 12.48 -7.01
CA LEU A 231 -12.06 13.24 -6.26
C LEU A 231 -10.79 13.49 -7.06
N LEU A 232 -10.26 12.48 -7.75
CA LEU A 232 -9.02 12.64 -8.53
C LEU A 232 -9.24 13.52 -9.76
N GLU A 233 -10.41 13.42 -10.42
CA GLU A 233 -10.80 14.32 -11.51
C GLU A 233 -10.84 15.78 -11.02
N GLN A 234 -11.50 16.03 -9.89
CA GLN A 234 -11.56 17.36 -9.30
C GLN A 234 -10.18 17.89 -8.89
N ALA A 235 -9.37 17.03 -8.27
CA ALA A 235 -8.02 17.38 -7.83
C ALA A 235 -7.08 17.66 -9.00
N ALA A 236 -7.23 16.96 -10.12
CA ALA A 236 -6.46 17.21 -11.34
C ALA A 236 -6.86 18.52 -12.00
N GLU A 237 -8.16 18.81 -12.08
CA GLU A 237 -8.68 20.06 -12.65
C GLU A 237 -8.21 21.29 -11.85
N GLU A 238 -8.27 21.21 -10.53
CA GLU A 238 -7.96 22.34 -9.64
C GLU A 238 -6.56 22.31 -9.05
N SER A 239 -5.74 21.33 -9.42
CA SER A 239 -4.40 21.11 -8.86
C SER A 239 -4.40 21.04 -7.33
N TRP A 240 -5.33 20.30 -6.73
CA TRP A 240 -5.33 20.08 -5.29
C TRP A 240 -4.14 19.19 -4.90
N PRO A 241 -3.25 19.64 -4.00
CA PRO A 241 -2.20 18.77 -3.49
C PRO A 241 -2.82 17.78 -2.49
N LEU A 242 -2.56 16.50 -2.69
CA LEU A 242 -3.13 15.40 -1.94
C LEU A 242 -2.05 14.66 -1.13
N LEU A 243 -2.49 14.04 -0.05
CA LEU A 243 -1.78 12.93 0.59
C LEU A 243 -2.61 11.66 0.37
N MET A 244 -2.10 10.71 -0.41
CA MET A 244 -2.80 9.44 -0.72
C MET A 244 -2.04 8.27 -0.11
N PHE A 245 -2.59 7.68 0.94
CA PHE A 245 -1.98 6.58 1.69
C PHE A 245 -2.51 5.25 1.17
N VAL A 246 -1.62 4.37 0.71
CA VAL A 246 -1.95 3.00 0.31
C VAL A 246 -1.21 2.01 1.21
N PRO A 247 -1.91 1.41 2.19
CA PRO A 247 -1.34 0.43 3.09
C PRO A 247 -1.51 -1.01 2.54
N ASN A 248 -0.65 -1.92 3.00
CA ASN A 248 -0.81 -3.36 2.76
C ASN A 248 -0.58 -4.23 4.01
N GLY A 249 -0.52 -3.61 5.18
CA GLY A 249 -0.28 -4.27 6.47
C GLY A 249 1.20 -4.37 6.88
N SER A 250 2.12 -4.29 5.92
CA SER A 250 3.58 -4.36 6.13
C SER A 250 4.34 -3.13 5.62
N ALA A 251 3.71 -2.34 4.77
CA ALA A 251 4.17 -1.04 4.30
C ALA A 251 2.97 -0.12 4.05
N THR A 252 3.22 1.18 4.13
CA THR A 252 2.35 2.23 3.60
C THR A 252 3.20 3.14 2.72
N GLN A 253 2.79 3.29 1.46
CA GLN A 253 3.35 4.31 0.56
C GLN A 253 2.37 5.46 0.42
N ILE A 254 2.92 6.66 0.35
CA ILE A 254 2.15 7.89 0.40
C ILE A 254 2.51 8.70 -0.84
N HIS A 255 1.53 8.99 -1.69
CA HIS A 255 1.68 10.06 -2.67
C HIS A 255 1.54 11.40 -1.95
N ASN A 256 2.50 12.29 -2.12
CA ASN A 256 2.47 13.64 -1.58
C ASN A 256 2.63 14.65 -2.74
N GLY A 257 1.51 15.10 -3.28
CA GLY A 257 1.53 16.05 -4.39
C GLY A 257 0.22 16.12 -5.14
N THR A 258 0.25 16.80 -6.28
CA THR A 258 -0.87 16.88 -7.22
C THR A 258 -0.93 15.64 -8.11
N VAL A 259 -2.04 15.47 -8.83
CA VAL A 259 -2.21 14.46 -9.87
C VAL A 259 -2.68 15.14 -11.14
N HIS A 260 -2.32 14.63 -12.33
CA HIS A 260 -2.66 15.31 -13.59
C HIS A 260 -3.20 14.37 -14.67
N LYS A 261 -2.43 13.36 -15.08
CA LYS A 261 -2.77 12.52 -16.23
C LYS A 261 -3.64 11.34 -15.80
N LEU A 262 -4.95 11.54 -15.85
CA LEU A 262 -5.94 10.52 -15.52
C LEU A 262 -6.32 9.69 -16.75
N MET A 263 -6.49 8.37 -16.57
CA MET A 263 -6.87 7.47 -17.67
C MET A 263 -7.61 6.23 -17.18
N GLU A 264 -8.64 5.81 -17.92
CA GLU A 264 -9.36 4.55 -17.69
C GLU A 264 -8.92 3.47 -18.68
N MET A 265 -8.66 2.27 -18.17
CA MET A 265 -8.34 1.09 -18.98
C MET A 265 -8.98 -0.16 -18.38
N GLY A 266 -10.09 -0.60 -18.96
CA GLY A 266 -10.87 -1.72 -18.39
C GLY A 266 -11.33 -1.39 -16.97
N PRO A 267 -11.10 -2.26 -15.97
CA PRO A 267 -11.51 -2.00 -14.58
C PRO A 267 -10.59 -1.02 -13.84
N TRP A 268 -9.53 -0.52 -14.49
CA TRP A 268 -8.50 0.29 -13.84
C TRP A 268 -8.70 1.79 -14.08
N PHE A 269 -8.77 2.55 -12.99
CA PHE A 269 -8.62 4.00 -12.98
C PHE A 269 -7.16 4.35 -12.65
N ASN A 270 -6.52 5.15 -13.50
CA ASN A 270 -5.07 5.36 -13.46
C ASN A 270 -4.69 6.83 -13.31
N VAL A 271 -3.63 7.09 -12.56
CA VAL A 271 -2.81 8.32 -12.65
C VAL A 271 -1.51 7.90 -13.33
N LEU A 272 -1.09 8.61 -14.38
CA LEU A 272 0.10 8.30 -15.18
C LEU A 272 1.05 9.50 -15.27
N ASP A 273 1.40 10.07 -14.12
CA ASP A 273 2.29 11.23 -14.05
C ASP A 273 3.77 10.79 -14.14
N PRO A 274 4.69 11.69 -14.56
CA PRO A 274 6.08 11.31 -14.85
C PRO A 274 6.84 10.63 -13.70
N LYS A 275 6.56 11.05 -12.45
CA LYS A 275 7.19 10.48 -11.24
C LYS A 275 6.23 9.67 -10.37
N PHE A 276 4.95 9.61 -10.72
CA PHE A 276 3.93 8.98 -9.90
C PHE A 276 2.91 8.25 -10.77
N ASN A 277 2.76 6.95 -10.54
CA ASN A 277 1.70 6.17 -11.15
C ASN A 277 0.81 5.56 -10.06
N MET A 278 -0.49 5.59 -10.31
CA MET A 278 -1.49 4.89 -9.52
C MET A 278 -2.29 4.00 -10.45
N HIS A 279 -2.54 2.77 -10.01
CA HIS A 279 -3.48 1.87 -10.68
C HIS A 279 -4.50 1.40 -9.64
N ALA A 280 -5.74 1.87 -9.74
CA ALA A 280 -6.83 1.52 -8.83
C ALA A 280 -7.89 0.71 -9.56
N ASN A 281 -8.14 -0.52 -9.11
CA ASN A 281 -9.30 -1.29 -9.52
C ASN A 281 -10.45 -1.01 -8.55
N LEU A 282 -11.35 -0.12 -8.96
CA LEU A 282 -12.46 0.35 -8.11
C LEU A 282 -13.52 -0.74 -7.85
N GLU A 283 -13.56 -1.82 -8.63
CA GLU A 283 -14.46 -2.95 -8.39
C GLU A 283 -14.11 -3.70 -7.09
N GLN A 284 -12.88 -3.57 -6.61
CA GLN A 284 -12.43 -4.15 -5.33
C GLN A 284 -12.75 -3.25 -4.12
N VAL A 285 -13.29 -2.05 -4.34
CA VAL A 285 -13.74 -1.15 -3.27
C VAL A 285 -15.20 -1.42 -2.96
N THR A 286 -15.49 -1.83 -1.73
CA THR A 286 -16.85 -2.12 -1.27
C THR A 286 -17.49 -0.94 -0.56
N GLU A 287 -16.70 -0.15 0.15
CA GLU A 287 -17.17 1.00 0.92
C GLU A 287 -16.24 2.21 0.76
N ALA A 288 -16.84 3.39 0.66
CA ALA A 288 -16.16 4.67 0.67
C ALA A 288 -16.78 5.56 1.75
N TRP A 289 -15.94 6.28 2.48
CA TRP A 289 -16.37 7.08 3.63
C TRP A 289 -15.66 8.44 3.64
N LEU A 290 -16.43 9.51 3.90
CA LEU A 290 -15.90 10.77 4.42
C LEU A 290 -15.78 10.60 5.93
N VAL A 291 -14.59 10.85 6.47
CA VAL A 291 -14.30 10.69 7.90
C VAL A 291 -13.65 11.94 8.46
N TYR A 292 -14.18 12.44 9.58
CA TYR A 292 -13.62 13.54 10.35
C TYR A 292 -12.84 12.98 11.55
N LYS A 293 -11.52 13.13 11.52
CA LYS A 293 -10.64 12.74 12.63
C LYS A 293 -10.26 13.96 13.43
N GLN A 294 -10.45 13.90 14.75
CA GLN A 294 -9.98 14.94 15.65
C GLN A 294 -8.45 14.93 15.74
N THR A 295 -7.88 16.13 15.82
CA THR A 295 -6.44 16.36 16.05
C THR A 295 -6.27 17.53 17.02
N ASP A 296 -5.10 17.62 17.63
CA ASP A 296 -4.66 18.72 18.50
C ASP A 296 -4.81 20.13 17.87
N VAL A 297 -4.77 20.24 16.54
CA VAL A 297 -4.92 21.52 15.83
C VAL A 297 -6.36 21.75 15.36
N LYS A 298 -6.89 20.86 14.52
CA LYS A 298 -8.25 20.94 13.96
C LYS A 298 -8.73 19.60 13.43
N PRO A 299 -10.05 19.33 13.37
CA PRO A 299 -10.55 18.15 12.68
C PRO A 299 -10.01 18.09 11.24
N VAL A 300 -9.67 16.89 10.79
CA VAL A 300 -9.20 16.64 9.43
C VAL A 300 -10.18 15.70 8.73
N ALA A 301 -10.68 16.14 7.59
CA ALA A 301 -11.55 15.36 6.71
C ALA A 301 -10.75 14.52 5.70
N SER A 302 -11.10 13.25 5.56
CA SER A 302 -10.51 12.34 4.57
C SER A 302 -11.55 11.52 3.83
N LEU A 303 -11.23 11.16 2.59
CA LEU A 303 -11.84 10.02 1.91
C LEU A 303 -11.12 8.74 2.36
N GLU A 304 -11.85 7.73 2.82
CA GLU A 304 -11.31 6.41 3.15
C GLU A 304 -12.05 5.31 2.40
N LEU A 305 -11.30 4.41 1.76
CA LEU A 305 -11.81 3.31 0.96
C LEU A 305 -11.49 1.98 1.61
N PHE A 306 -12.43 1.04 1.55
CA PHE A 306 -12.30 -0.29 2.14
C PHE A 306 -12.72 -1.40 1.17
N ASP A 307 -12.14 -2.58 1.36
CA ASP A 307 -12.48 -3.79 0.62
C ASP A 307 -13.52 -4.65 1.35
N ALA A 308 -13.87 -5.80 0.76
CA ALA A 308 -14.86 -6.73 1.30
C ALA A 308 -14.49 -7.35 2.66
N ASP A 309 -13.21 -7.27 3.05
CA ASP A 309 -12.68 -7.77 4.32
C ASP A 309 -12.49 -6.64 5.36
N ASP A 310 -13.13 -5.48 5.13
CA ASP A 310 -12.99 -4.24 5.92
C ASP A 310 -11.54 -3.71 5.99
N LYS A 311 -10.65 -4.11 5.09
CA LYS A 311 -9.27 -3.61 5.07
C LYS A 311 -9.21 -2.29 4.34
N ALA A 312 -8.37 -1.39 4.85
CA ALA A 312 -8.14 -0.10 4.23
C ALA A 312 -7.45 -0.30 2.87
N VAL A 313 -8.11 0.16 1.81
CA VAL A 313 -7.58 0.21 0.44
C VAL A 313 -6.78 1.49 0.23
N MET A 314 -7.35 2.63 0.61
CA MET A 314 -6.70 3.93 0.45
C MET A 314 -7.29 4.94 1.44
N MET A 315 -6.47 5.90 1.89
CA MET A 315 -6.95 7.11 2.55
C MET A 315 -6.42 8.34 1.83
N VAL A 316 -7.29 9.29 1.49
CA VAL A 316 -6.93 10.51 0.77
C VAL A 316 -7.25 11.74 1.64
N TYR A 317 -6.28 12.63 1.76
CA TYR A 317 -6.39 13.88 2.48
C TYR A 317 -5.96 15.04 1.58
N LEU A 318 -6.50 16.24 1.82
CA LEU A 318 -5.88 17.47 1.34
C LEU A 318 -4.52 17.64 2.06
N HIS A 319 -3.46 17.95 1.30
CA HIS A 319 -2.12 18.20 1.85
C HIS A 319 -2.16 19.32 2.89
N THR A 320 -1.36 19.20 3.95
CA THR A 320 -1.39 20.11 5.12
C THR A 320 -1.17 21.57 4.72
N GLU A 321 -0.25 21.84 3.80
CA GLU A 321 0.08 23.19 3.34
C GLU A 321 -1.07 23.87 2.58
N ALA A 322 -1.98 23.11 1.98
CA ALA A 322 -3.14 23.65 1.27
C ALA A 322 -4.35 23.91 2.18
N ARG A 323 -4.29 23.57 3.47
CA ARG A 323 -5.45 23.62 4.39
C ARG A 323 -5.77 25.02 4.92
N SER A 324 -5.90 26.01 4.04
CA SER A 324 -6.52 27.29 4.37
C SER A 324 -8.00 27.08 4.77
N PRO A 325 -8.63 27.99 5.53
CA PRO A 325 -10.04 27.85 5.89
C PRO A 325 -10.97 27.71 4.68
N GLN A 326 -10.70 28.46 3.60
CA GLN A 326 -11.48 28.39 2.36
C GLN A 326 -11.30 27.06 1.65
N MET A 327 -10.05 26.59 1.50
CA MET A 327 -9.78 25.31 0.85
C MET A 327 -10.30 24.13 1.65
N THR A 328 -10.20 24.18 2.99
CA THR A 328 -10.76 23.17 3.88
C THR A 328 -12.27 23.07 3.69
N LYS A 329 -12.99 24.20 3.64
CA LYS A 329 -14.44 24.20 3.37
C LYS A 329 -14.78 23.66 1.99
N ARG A 330 -13.99 24.01 0.97
CA ARG A 330 -14.19 23.52 -0.41
C ARG A 330 -14.00 22.01 -0.49
N TRP A 331 -12.91 21.50 0.08
CA TRP A 331 -12.61 20.08 0.21
C TRP A 331 -13.74 19.31 0.90
N GLU A 332 -14.18 19.78 2.06
CA GLU A 332 -15.27 19.13 2.81
C GLU A 332 -16.60 19.18 2.07
N SER A 333 -16.93 20.31 1.44
CA SER A 333 -18.17 20.45 0.67
C SER A 333 -18.19 19.52 -0.53
N PHE A 334 -17.04 19.37 -1.21
CA PHE A 334 -16.88 18.42 -2.31
C PHE A 334 -17.04 16.98 -1.84
N LEU A 335 -16.36 16.56 -0.76
CA LEU A 335 -16.54 15.20 -0.25
C LEU A 335 -17.98 14.93 0.19
N LYS A 336 -18.67 15.91 0.80
CA LYS A 336 -20.09 15.79 1.16
C LYS A 336 -21.00 15.68 -0.05
N SER A 337 -20.67 16.28 -1.20
CA SER A 337 -21.48 16.13 -2.42
C SER A 337 -21.39 14.72 -3.01
N LEU A 338 -20.42 13.90 -2.59
CA LEU A 338 -20.28 12.50 -2.99
C LEU A 338 -21.04 11.54 -2.06
N LYS A 339 -21.92 12.04 -1.19
CA LYS A 339 -22.67 11.22 -0.23
C LYS A 339 -23.43 10.10 -0.95
N LEU A 340 -23.40 8.91 -0.36
CA LEU A 340 -24.26 7.81 -0.79
C LEU A 340 -25.73 8.19 -0.47
N GLU A 341 -26.54 8.37 -1.50
CA GLU A 341 -27.97 8.57 -1.30
C GLU A 341 -28.57 7.30 -0.68
N GLU A 342 -29.35 7.45 0.38
CA GLU A 342 -30.14 6.33 0.90
C GLU A 342 -31.14 5.95 -0.18
N VAL A 343 -31.03 4.73 -0.71
CA VAL A 343 -32.08 4.15 -1.53
C VAL A 343 -33.30 4.09 -0.61
N ALA A 344 -34.29 4.95 -0.85
CA ALA A 344 -35.57 4.87 -0.18
C ALA A 344 -36.13 3.46 -0.42
N VAL A 345 -36.18 2.65 0.64
CA VAL A 345 -36.72 1.29 0.62
C VAL A 345 -38.24 1.34 0.51
#